data_AF-A0A1G2VIR7-F1
#
_entry.id   AF-A0A1G2VIR7-F1
#
_cell.length_a   1.000
_cell.length_b   1.000
_cell.length_c   1.000
_cell.angle_alpha   90.00
_cell.angle_beta   90.00
_cell.angle_gamma   90.00
#
_symmetry.space_group_name_H-M   'P 1'
#
loop_
_entity.id
_entity.type
_entity.pdbx_description
1 polymer ?
#
loop_
_entity_poly.entity_id
_entity_poly.type
_entity_poly.pdbx_seq_one_letter_code
_entity_poly.pdbx_strand_id
1 'polypeptide(L)'
;MASIDTWFALRIAIAAFGAALFMSAAISTTPVVYPVSAEERGVISLWSVGLERISGAINNLRSIAGGTRSLSHTSRALQELEARRLVLQSVIDYLLQEAQQAHIQLNALVDLDPFIKQRLANELDDNTLWFNGMSQNIRSGRSADQLRIMANDIQQYRRNHHTILIRQISTLSLFQRQEIMLATAGDRLEKIQSDLTSLEKNDIDTAEFRVLFQNAAAHVQGGNASLNQAQLILKRIIPAYDEARHLEQINTAQQLIHESYVSVRAAYKLFITMAQRAGGV
;
A
#
# COMPACT_ATOMS: atom_id res chain seq x y z
N MET A 1 19.93 -30.13 -33.95
CA MET A 1 20.46 -30.23 -32.59
C MET A 1 20.65 -28.80 -32.08
N ALA A 2 19.73 -28.30 -31.24
CA ALA A 2 20.04 -27.08 -30.48
C ALA A 2 21.21 -27.43 -29.57
N SER A 3 22.28 -26.63 -29.58
CA SER A 3 23.43 -26.87 -28.73
C SER A 3 22.98 -26.91 -27.28
N ILE A 4 23.67 -27.70 -26.46
CA ILE A 4 23.56 -27.70 -25.00
C ILE A 4 23.36 -26.26 -24.52
N ASP A 5 24.21 -25.32 -24.95
CA ASP A 5 24.16 -23.88 -24.63
C ASP A 5 22.80 -23.18 -24.88
N THR A 6 22.06 -23.53 -25.95
CA THR A 6 20.78 -22.87 -26.28
C THR A 6 19.63 -23.32 -25.37
N TRP A 7 19.67 -24.56 -24.88
CA TRP A 7 18.70 -25.05 -23.88
C TRP A 7 19.00 -24.53 -22.47
N PHE A 8 20.27 -24.21 -22.17
CA PHE A 8 20.67 -23.61 -20.88
C PHE A 8 20.34 -22.12 -20.80
N ALA A 9 20.61 -21.38 -21.87
CA ALA A 9 20.14 -20.01 -22.09
C ALA A 9 18.63 -19.90 -21.79
N LEU A 10 17.86 -20.85 -22.31
CA LEU A 10 16.41 -20.93 -22.13
C LEU A 10 16.01 -21.24 -20.68
N ARG A 11 16.74 -22.07 -19.93
CA ARG A 11 16.40 -22.38 -18.52
C ARG A 11 16.64 -21.20 -17.59
N ILE A 12 17.80 -20.53 -17.70
CA ILE A 12 18.10 -19.32 -16.93
C ILE A 12 17.14 -18.19 -17.34
N ALA A 13 16.87 -18.06 -18.64
CA ALA A 13 15.88 -17.13 -19.16
C ALA A 13 14.48 -17.42 -18.60
N ILE A 14 13.90 -18.63 -18.73
CA ILE A 14 12.57 -18.98 -18.18
C ILE A 14 12.48 -18.68 -16.70
N ALA A 15 13.51 -19.08 -15.97
CA ALA A 15 13.60 -18.90 -14.55
C ALA A 15 13.51 -17.38 -14.24
N ALA A 16 14.27 -16.52 -14.94
CA ALA A 16 14.29 -15.08 -14.70
C ALA A 16 13.20 -14.29 -15.47
N PHE A 17 12.55 -14.87 -16.47
CA PHE A 17 11.35 -14.36 -17.14
C PHE A 17 10.11 -14.57 -16.28
N GLY A 18 10.05 -15.68 -15.52
CA GLY A 18 9.07 -15.85 -14.45
C GLY A 18 9.16 -14.73 -13.41
N ALA A 19 10.38 -14.25 -13.13
CA ALA A 19 10.61 -13.09 -12.27
C ALA A 19 10.19 -11.76 -12.93
N ALA A 20 10.34 -11.61 -14.25
CA ALA A 20 9.87 -10.44 -15.01
C ALA A 20 8.34 -10.41 -15.21
N LEU A 21 7.66 -11.56 -15.25
CA LEU A 21 6.19 -11.65 -15.28
C LEU A 21 5.56 -11.32 -13.91
N PHE A 22 6.14 -11.80 -12.82
CA PHE A 22 5.76 -11.37 -11.47
C PHE A 22 6.05 -9.89 -11.21
N MET A 23 7.11 -9.35 -11.81
CA MET A 23 7.44 -7.93 -11.73
C MET A 23 6.72 -7.07 -12.75
N SER A 24 6.22 -7.54 -13.89
CA SER A 24 5.33 -6.74 -14.75
C SER A 24 3.90 -6.69 -14.21
N ALA A 25 3.56 -7.62 -13.32
CA ALA A 25 2.58 -7.35 -12.28
C ALA A 25 3.15 -6.28 -11.30
N ALA A 26 4.27 -6.51 -10.60
CA ALA A 26 4.74 -5.63 -9.51
C ALA A 26 5.27 -4.21 -9.86
N ILE A 27 5.58 -3.91 -11.13
CA ILE A 27 6.27 -2.72 -11.63
C ILE A 27 5.33 -1.99 -12.60
N SER A 28 4.53 -1.10 -12.05
CA SER A 28 4.16 0.14 -12.73
C SER A 28 4.92 1.27 -12.04
N THR A 29 5.64 2.06 -12.82
CA THR A 29 6.51 3.16 -12.38
C THR A 29 5.74 4.20 -11.54
N THR A 30 6.29 4.55 -10.37
CA THR A 30 5.87 5.56 -9.37
C THR A 30 4.85 6.63 -9.83
N PRO A 31 3.80 6.93 -9.04
CA PRO A 31 3.73 6.91 -7.58
C PRO A 31 2.85 5.75 -7.08
N VAL A 32 3.43 4.78 -6.34
CA VAL A 32 2.68 3.69 -5.66
C VAL A 32 1.41 3.24 -6.42
N VAL A 33 1.58 2.65 -7.61
CA VAL A 33 0.51 1.93 -8.31
C VAL A 33 0.99 0.49 -8.48
N TYR A 34 0.48 -0.37 -7.61
CA TYR A 34 0.74 -1.81 -7.54
C TYR A 34 0.11 -2.58 -8.73
N PRO A 35 0.46 -3.86 -8.97
CA PRO A 35 -0.42 -4.80 -9.67
C PRO A 35 -1.65 -4.96 -8.83
N VAL A 36 -2.61 -4.11 -9.12
CA VAL A 36 -3.88 -4.17 -8.44
C VAL A 36 -4.67 -5.33 -9.02
N SER A 37 -5.09 -6.25 -8.13
CA SER A 37 -6.15 -7.21 -8.46
C SER A 37 -7.37 -6.46 -9.03
N ALA A 38 -8.29 -7.13 -9.73
CA ALA A 38 -9.47 -6.45 -10.27
C ALA A 38 -10.25 -5.67 -9.18
N GLU A 39 -10.23 -6.16 -7.94
CA GLU A 39 -10.79 -5.48 -6.77
C GLU A 39 -9.99 -4.24 -6.38
N GLU A 40 -8.66 -4.31 -6.33
CA GLU A 40 -7.84 -3.14 -5.96
C GLU A 40 -7.79 -2.05 -7.06
N ARG A 41 -8.04 -2.40 -8.34
CA ARG A 41 -8.22 -1.41 -9.44
C ARG A 41 -9.50 -0.61 -9.25
N GLY A 42 -10.55 -1.27 -8.78
CA GLY A 42 -11.76 -0.59 -8.29
C GLY A 42 -11.44 0.36 -7.14
N VAL A 43 -10.57 -0.07 -6.21
CA VAL A 43 -10.17 0.72 -5.05
C VAL A 43 -9.43 2.01 -5.43
N ILE A 44 -8.34 1.99 -6.21
CA ILE A 44 -7.62 3.23 -6.57
C ILE A 44 -8.53 4.23 -7.32
N SER A 45 -9.44 3.72 -8.15
CA SER A 45 -10.43 4.55 -8.84
C SER A 45 -11.42 5.23 -7.89
N LEU A 46 -11.74 4.62 -6.75
CA LEU A 46 -12.64 5.20 -5.75
C LEU A 46 -11.96 6.35 -4.97
N TRP A 47 -10.65 6.31 -4.72
CA TRP A 47 -9.92 7.40 -4.03
C TRP A 47 -9.82 8.65 -4.91
N SER A 48 -9.47 8.47 -6.19
CA SER A 48 -9.42 9.58 -7.13
C SER A 48 -10.80 10.21 -7.30
N VAL A 49 -11.85 9.38 -7.42
CA VAL A 49 -13.23 9.85 -7.50
C VAL A 49 -13.68 10.54 -6.20
N GLY A 50 -13.31 10.04 -5.03
CA GLY A 50 -13.61 10.64 -3.74
C GLY A 50 -12.94 12.01 -3.54
N LEU A 51 -11.65 12.11 -3.85
CA LEU A 51 -10.89 13.36 -3.76
C LEU A 51 -11.34 14.39 -4.81
N GLU A 52 -11.70 13.96 -6.02
CA GLU A 52 -12.31 14.81 -7.04
C GLU A 52 -13.67 15.36 -6.58
N ARG A 53 -14.52 14.53 -5.97
CA ARG A 53 -15.81 14.95 -5.39
C ARG A 53 -15.62 15.98 -4.27
N ILE A 54 -14.69 15.75 -3.35
CA ILE A 54 -14.36 16.71 -2.28
C ILE A 54 -13.86 18.03 -2.89
N SER A 55 -12.93 17.95 -3.85
CA SER A 55 -12.37 19.13 -4.53
C SER A 55 -13.44 19.93 -5.27
N GLY A 56 -14.35 19.25 -5.97
CA GLY A 56 -15.51 19.86 -6.62
C GLY A 56 -16.44 20.57 -5.62
N ALA A 57 -16.73 19.92 -4.49
CA ALA A 57 -17.56 20.50 -3.43
C ALA A 57 -16.91 21.75 -2.80
N ILE A 58 -15.59 21.72 -2.54
CA ILE A 58 -14.82 22.87 -2.02
C ILE A 58 -14.82 24.02 -3.03
N ASN A 59 -14.61 23.74 -4.31
CA ASN A 59 -14.62 24.76 -5.37
C ASN A 59 -16.00 25.41 -5.50
N ASN A 60 -17.08 24.62 -5.41
CA ASN A 60 -18.44 25.15 -5.38
C ASN A 60 -18.65 26.07 -4.16
N LEU A 61 -18.25 25.64 -2.95
CA LEU A 61 -18.33 26.46 -1.74
C LEU A 61 -17.56 27.78 -1.89
N ARG A 62 -16.33 27.74 -2.41
CA ARG A 62 -15.51 28.94 -2.67
C ARG A 62 -16.19 29.90 -3.63
N SER A 63 -16.85 29.40 -4.68
CA SER A 63 -17.58 30.24 -5.64
C SER A 63 -18.79 30.96 -5.02
N ILE A 64 -19.45 30.33 -4.04
CA ILE A 64 -20.60 30.91 -3.33
C ILE A 64 -20.13 31.93 -2.29
N ALA A 65 -19.14 31.56 -1.47
CA ALA A 65 -18.59 32.40 -0.41
C ALA A 65 -17.79 33.59 -0.94
N GLY A 66 -17.08 33.43 -2.06
CA GLY A 66 -16.27 34.47 -2.70
C GLY A 66 -17.07 35.50 -3.49
N GLY A 67 -18.40 35.39 -3.55
CA GLY A 67 -19.27 36.39 -4.20
C GLY A 67 -19.18 36.42 -5.73
N THR A 68 -18.54 35.44 -6.37
CA THR A 68 -18.46 35.35 -7.83
C THR A 68 -19.81 34.98 -8.48
N ARG A 69 -20.78 34.51 -7.67
CA ARG A 69 -22.19 34.38 -8.06
C ARG A 69 -22.99 35.60 -7.61
N SER A 70 -23.73 36.21 -8.54
CA SER A 70 -24.72 37.24 -8.23
C SER A 70 -25.91 36.60 -7.51
N LEU A 71 -25.89 36.65 -6.17
CA LEU A 71 -26.90 36.08 -5.28
C LEU A 71 -27.29 37.13 -4.24
N SER A 72 -28.57 37.16 -3.85
CA SER A 72 -29.01 37.95 -2.69
C SER A 72 -28.36 37.45 -1.40
N HIS A 73 -28.26 38.31 -0.37
CA HIS A 73 -27.65 37.93 0.92
C HIS A 73 -28.30 36.67 1.53
N THR A 74 -29.63 36.60 1.56
CA THR A 74 -30.37 35.45 2.10
C THR A 74 -30.16 34.19 1.25
N SER A 75 -30.14 34.32 -0.08
CA SER A 75 -29.85 33.20 -0.98
C SER A 75 -28.42 32.69 -0.84
N ARG A 76 -27.45 33.59 -0.60
CA ARG A 76 -26.04 33.24 -0.41
C ARG A 76 -25.85 32.47 0.90
N ALA A 77 -26.44 32.92 2.00
CA ALA A 77 -26.32 32.25 3.30
C ALA A 77 -26.89 30.82 3.28
N LEU A 78 -28.05 30.62 2.64
CA LEU A 78 -28.65 29.28 2.49
C LEU A 78 -27.81 28.36 1.58
N GLN A 79 -27.33 28.88 0.45
CA GLN A 79 -26.48 28.10 -0.46
C GLN A 79 -25.12 27.78 0.14
N GLU A 80 -24.55 28.67 0.95
CA GLU A 80 -23.30 28.42 1.65
C GLU A 80 -23.46 27.34 2.72
N LEU A 81 -24.56 27.37 3.49
CA LEU A 81 -24.88 26.33 4.46
C LEU A 81 -24.98 24.95 3.79
N GLU A 82 -25.69 24.87 2.67
CA GLU A 82 -25.86 23.61 1.93
C GLU A 82 -24.55 23.14 1.29
N ALA A 83 -23.76 24.06 0.73
CA ALA A 83 -22.44 23.73 0.20
C ALA A 83 -21.47 23.22 1.29
N ARG A 84 -21.53 23.78 2.51
CA ARG A 84 -20.76 23.28 3.66
C ARG A 84 -21.20 21.86 4.05
N ARG A 85 -22.50 21.56 4.08
CA ARG A 85 -23.00 20.19 4.32
C ARG A 85 -22.47 19.23 3.27
N LEU A 86 -22.53 19.60 2.00
CA LEU A 86 -22.06 18.76 0.90
C LEU A 86 -20.56 18.45 1.00
N VAL A 87 -19.74 19.42 1.37
CA VAL A 87 -18.30 19.20 1.62
C VAL A 87 -18.10 18.19 2.74
N LEU A 88 -18.77 18.37 3.88
CA LEU A 88 -18.61 17.47 5.03
C LEU A 88 -19.13 16.05 4.73
N GLN A 89 -20.25 15.93 4.01
CA GLN A 89 -20.76 14.64 3.57
C GLN A 89 -19.77 13.94 2.62
N SER A 90 -19.19 14.67 1.68
CA SER A 90 -18.18 14.12 0.75
C SER A 90 -16.94 13.62 1.49
N VAL A 91 -16.52 14.32 2.55
CA VAL A 91 -15.43 13.88 3.42
C VAL A 91 -15.79 12.60 4.16
N ILE A 92 -17.00 12.49 4.72
CA ILE A 92 -17.44 11.26 5.40
C ILE A 92 -17.51 10.09 4.43
N ASP A 93 -18.10 10.28 3.24
CA ASP A 93 -18.20 9.22 2.24
C ASP A 93 -16.81 8.68 1.86
N TYR A 94 -15.81 9.56 1.74
CA TYR A 94 -14.42 9.18 1.52
C TYR A 94 -13.84 8.36 2.70
N LEU A 95 -14.06 8.79 3.94
CA LEU A 95 -13.54 8.09 5.13
C LEU A 95 -14.20 6.72 5.34
N LEU A 96 -15.47 6.58 5.00
CA LEU A 96 -16.19 5.30 4.98
C LEU A 96 -15.62 4.35 3.92
N GLN A 97 -15.29 4.87 2.73
CA GLN A 97 -14.61 4.08 1.69
C GLN A 97 -13.20 3.64 2.14
N GLU A 98 -12.44 4.52 2.80
CA GLU A 98 -11.13 4.21 3.38
C GLU A 98 -11.24 3.08 4.43
N ALA A 99 -12.24 3.14 5.32
CA ALA A 99 -12.51 2.07 6.30
C ALA A 99 -12.91 0.73 5.63
N GLN A 100 -13.79 0.76 4.64
CA GLN A 100 -14.21 -0.44 3.91
C GLN A 100 -13.03 -1.14 3.23
N GLN A 101 -12.09 -0.38 2.70
CA GLN A 101 -10.91 -0.97 2.09
C GLN A 101 -9.93 -1.52 3.09
N ALA A 102 -9.79 -0.88 4.24
CA ALA A 102 -9.04 -1.46 5.35
C ALA A 102 -9.67 -2.78 5.81
N HIS A 103 -11.00 -2.95 5.78
CA HIS A 103 -11.62 -4.26 5.99
C HIS A 103 -11.18 -5.28 4.94
N ILE A 104 -11.17 -4.91 3.66
CA ILE A 104 -10.72 -5.81 2.57
C ILE A 104 -9.26 -6.23 2.79
N GLN A 105 -8.39 -5.25 3.08
CA GLN A 105 -6.97 -5.48 3.37
C GLN A 105 -6.79 -6.39 4.57
N LEU A 106 -7.47 -6.11 5.67
CA LEU A 106 -7.44 -6.90 6.90
C LEU A 106 -7.90 -8.34 6.65
N ASN A 107 -8.97 -8.53 5.88
CA ASN A 107 -9.49 -9.85 5.54
C ASN A 107 -8.49 -10.66 4.71
N ALA A 108 -7.75 -10.01 3.82
CA ALA A 108 -6.70 -10.63 3.01
C ALA A 108 -5.46 -11.06 3.82
N LEU A 109 -5.31 -10.61 5.08
CA LEU A 109 -4.21 -11.04 5.94
C LEU A 109 -4.44 -12.47 6.45
N VAL A 110 -3.79 -13.44 5.81
CA VAL A 110 -3.98 -14.87 6.08
C VAL A 110 -3.32 -15.32 7.39
N ASP A 111 -2.11 -14.84 7.69
CA ASP A 111 -1.30 -15.32 8.82
C ASP A 111 -1.36 -14.40 10.05
N LEU A 112 -2.29 -13.45 10.06
CA LEU A 112 -2.48 -12.56 11.19
C LEU A 112 -3.18 -13.32 12.32
N ASP A 113 -2.67 -13.14 13.54
CA ASP A 113 -3.28 -13.69 14.75
C ASP A 113 -4.79 -13.37 14.80
N PRO A 114 -5.66 -14.38 15.02
CA PRO A 114 -7.11 -14.19 14.96
C PRO A 114 -7.66 -13.17 15.95
N PHE A 115 -7.07 -13.05 17.14
CA PHE A 115 -7.52 -12.08 18.15
C PHE A 115 -7.19 -10.66 17.71
N ILE A 116 -5.98 -10.45 17.17
CA ILE A 116 -5.57 -9.17 16.59
C ILE A 116 -6.45 -8.81 15.39
N LYS A 117 -6.71 -9.78 14.50
CA LYS A 117 -7.56 -9.57 13.33
C LYS A 117 -8.98 -9.16 13.74
N GLN A 118 -9.56 -9.84 14.73
CA GLN A 118 -10.88 -9.49 15.26
C GLN A 118 -10.89 -8.10 15.93
N ARG A 119 -9.86 -7.76 16.72
CA ARG A 119 -9.74 -6.44 17.34
C ARG A 119 -9.76 -5.32 16.29
N LEU A 120 -8.90 -5.44 15.28
CA LEU A 120 -8.81 -4.43 14.21
C LEU A 120 -10.11 -4.34 13.39
N ALA A 121 -10.81 -5.46 13.19
CA ALA A 121 -12.11 -5.48 12.54
C ALA A 121 -13.16 -4.72 13.36
N ASN A 122 -13.23 -4.96 14.68
CA ASN A 122 -14.13 -4.23 15.57
C ASN A 122 -13.82 -2.72 15.58
N GLU A 123 -12.55 -2.32 15.59
CA GLU A 123 -12.16 -0.91 15.53
C GLU A 123 -12.54 -0.24 14.19
N LEU A 124 -12.56 -1.00 13.08
CA LEU A 124 -13.07 -0.51 11.80
C LEU A 124 -14.60 -0.39 11.78
N ASP A 125 -15.30 -1.33 12.41
CA ASP A 125 -16.75 -1.27 12.59
C ASP A 125 -17.14 -0.05 13.45
N ASP A 126 -16.40 0.22 14.53
CA ASP A 126 -16.59 1.39 15.39
C ASP A 126 -16.39 2.71 14.61
N ASN A 127 -15.33 2.81 13.79
CA ASN A 127 -15.12 3.95 12.90
C ASN A 127 -16.31 4.12 11.93
N THR A 128 -16.77 3.03 11.34
CA THR A 128 -17.89 3.03 10.38
C THR A 128 -19.18 3.52 11.06
N LEU A 129 -19.47 3.03 12.27
CA LEU A 129 -20.61 3.47 13.08
C LEU A 129 -20.51 4.95 13.43
N TRP A 130 -19.33 5.42 13.85
CA TRP A 130 -19.10 6.82 14.20
C TRP A 130 -19.34 7.76 13.00
N PHE A 131 -18.76 7.43 11.84
CA PHE A 131 -18.93 8.24 10.62
C PHE A 131 -20.37 8.22 10.10
N ASN A 132 -21.07 7.07 10.18
CA ASN A 132 -22.48 7.00 9.83
C ASN A 132 -23.35 7.87 10.74
N GLY A 133 -23.10 7.86 12.05
CA GLY A 133 -23.75 8.76 13.01
C GLY A 133 -23.46 10.24 12.69
N MET A 134 -22.22 10.57 12.36
CA MET A 134 -21.84 11.93 11.99
C MET A 134 -22.49 12.38 10.67
N SER A 135 -22.68 11.50 9.69
CA SER A 135 -23.42 11.79 8.45
C SER A 135 -24.87 12.17 8.75
N GLN A 136 -25.55 11.45 9.64
CA GLN A 136 -26.90 11.79 10.08
C GLN A 136 -26.94 13.17 10.76
N ASN A 137 -25.96 13.46 11.60
CA ASN A 137 -25.84 14.75 12.29
C ASN A 137 -25.63 15.91 11.30
N ILE A 138 -24.77 15.76 10.28
CA ILE A 138 -24.56 16.79 9.25
C ILE A 138 -25.84 17.10 8.48
N ARG A 139 -26.63 16.08 8.10
CA ARG A 139 -27.92 16.27 7.43
C ARG A 139 -28.90 17.08 8.30
N SER A 140 -28.84 16.89 9.61
CA SER A 140 -29.68 17.62 10.58
C SER A 140 -29.13 18.98 11.02
N GLY A 141 -27.84 19.26 10.80
CA GLY A 141 -27.15 20.47 11.26
C GLY A 141 -27.73 21.72 10.65
N ARG A 142 -28.18 22.69 11.46
CA ARG A 142 -29.03 23.81 11.02
C ARG A 142 -28.28 25.13 10.81
N SER A 143 -27.03 25.23 11.25
CA SER A 143 -26.24 26.45 11.15
C SER A 143 -24.79 26.21 10.72
N ALA A 144 -24.15 27.25 10.19
CA ALA A 144 -22.74 27.18 9.78
C ALA A 144 -21.79 26.91 10.97
N ASP A 145 -22.10 27.41 12.17
CA ASP A 145 -21.33 27.13 13.38
C ASP A 145 -21.45 25.67 13.82
N GLN A 146 -22.64 25.07 13.74
CA GLN A 146 -22.81 23.64 14.03
C GLN A 146 -21.99 22.79 13.06
N LEU A 147 -22.03 23.11 11.76
CA LEU A 147 -21.23 22.40 10.76
C LEU A 147 -19.71 22.59 10.97
N ARG A 148 -19.28 23.76 11.47
CA ARG A 148 -17.87 24.01 11.82
C ARG A 148 -17.41 23.16 13.02
N ILE A 149 -18.25 23.03 14.05
CA ILE A 149 -17.96 22.15 15.19
C ILE A 149 -17.84 20.70 14.71
N MET A 150 -18.81 20.22 13.93
CA MET A 150 -18.77 18.87 13.35
C MET A 150 -17.52 18.63 12.48
N ALA A 151 -17.09 19.63 11.71
CA ALA A 151 -15.86 19.54 10.93
C ALA A 151 -14.62 19.32 11.82
N ASN A 152 -14.54 20.02 12.95
CA ASN A 152 -13.47 19.85 13.92
C ASN A 152 -13.53 18.46 14.58
N ASP A 153 -14.72 17.99 14.94
CA ASP A 153 -14.90 16.66 15.53
C ASP A 153 -14.45 15.56 14.56
N ILE A 154 -14.83 15.66 13.27
CA ILE A 154 -14.35 14.77 12.19
C ILE A 154 -12.83 14.81 12.09
N GLN A 155 -12.23 16.00 12.09
CA GLN A 155 -10.78 16.14 11.98
C GLN A 155 -10.05 15.50 13.18
N GLN A 156 -10.54 15.72 14.40
CA GLN A 156 -9.94 15.19 15.62
C GLN A 156 -10.09 13.67 15.68
N TYR A 157 -11.30 13.15 15.47
CA TYR A 157 -11.55 11.71 15.45
C TYR A 157 -10.72 11.01 14.37
N ARG A 158 -10.66 11.59 13.17
CA ARG A 158 -9.82 11.07 12.09
C ARG A 158 -8.34 11.01 12.47
N ARG A 159 -7.83 12.05 13.11
CA ARG A 159 -6.41 12.14 13.49
C ARG A 159 -6.06 11.13 14.59
N ASN A 160 -6.92 10.99 15.59
CA ASN A 160 -6.62 10.24 16.80
C ASN A 160 -6.93 8.75 16.66
N HIS A 161 -7.91 8.37 15.85
CA HIS A 161 -8.36 6.97 15.75
C HIS A 161 -8.23 6.43 14.32
N HIS A 162 -9.01 6.99 13.38
CA HIS A 162 -9.12 6.44 12.02
C HIS A 162 -7.77 6.33 11.31
N THR A 163 -6.99 7.42 11.26
CA THR A 163 -5.70 7.45 10.53
C THR A 163 -4.72 6.43 11.09
N ILE A 164 -4.71 6.26 12.42
CA ILE A 164 -3.80 5.32 13.08
C ILE A 164 -4.19 3.89 12.69
N LEU A 165 -5.47 3.54 12.78
CA LEU A 165 -5.97 2.22 12.43
C LEU A 165 -5.72 1.87 10.96
N ILE A 166 -6.07 2.77 10.04
CA ILE A 166 -5.83 2.57 8.59
C ILE A 166 -4.35 2.34 8.33
N ARG A 167 -3.47 3.14 8.94
CA ARG A 167 -2.02 2.97 8.80
C ARG A 167 -1.52 1.65 9.38
N GLN A 168 -2.05 1.18 10.51
CA GLN A 168 -1.68 -0.12 11.08
C GLN A 168 -2.01 -1.25 10.10
N ILE A 169 -3.26 -1.31 9.61
CA ILE A 169 -3.73 -2.35 8.69
C ILE A 169 -2.94 -2.31 7.36
N SER A 170 -2.72 -1.12 6.82
CA SER A 170 -1.90 -0.94 5.62
C SER A 170 -0.46 -1.42 5.86
N THR A 171 0.13 -1.16 7.02
CA THR A 171 1.51 -1.59 7.33
C THR A 171 1.60 -3.11 7.45
N LEU A 172 0.63 -3.77 8.08
CA LEU A 172 0.55 -5.23 8.13
C LEU A 172 0.42 -5.84 6.72
N SER A 173 -0.40 -5.23 5.87
CA SER A 173 -0.56 -5.64 4.48
C SER A 173 0.72 -5.50 3.67
N LEU A 174 1.43 -4.39 3.84
CA LEU A 174 2.73 -4.18 3.20
C LEU A 174 3.77 -5.19 3.69
N PHE A 175 3.78 -5.48 4.99
CA PHE A 175 4.67 -6.45 5.60
C PHE A 175 4.48 -7.84 5.00
N GLN A 176 3.25 -8.37 4.99
CA GLN A 176 2.97 -9.72 4.46
C GLN A 176 3.30 -9.82 2.96
N ARG A 177 3.02 -8.78 2.17
CA ARG A 177 3.43 -8.74 0.75
C ARG A 177 4.93 -8.81 0.60
N GLN A 178 5.66 -8.08 1.44
CA GLN A 178 7.12 -8.07 1.37
C GLN A 178 7.73 -9.40 1.86
N GLU A 179 7.10 -10.10 2.82
CA GLU A 179 7.46 -11.48 3.18
C GLU A 179 7.35 -12.41 1.95
N ILE A 180 6.24 -12.34 1.21
CA ILE A 180 6.04 -13.15 0.01
C ILE A 180 7.09 -12.82 -1.06
N MET A 181 7.39 -11.54 -1.28
CA MET A 181 8.41 -11.12 -2.25
C MET A 181 9.81 -11.62 -1.86
N LEU A 182 10.16 -11.57 -0.58
CA LEU A 182 11.44 -12.08 -0.08
C LEU A 182 11.54 -13.60 -0.19
N ALA A 183 10.48 -14.33 0.18
CA ALA A 183 10.43 -15.78 0.01
C ALA A 183 10.64 -16.17 -1.46
N THR A 184 9.93 -15.50 -2.37
CA THR A 184 10.07 -15.72 -3.82
C THR A 184 11.50 -15.41 -4.30
N ALA A 185 12.12 -14.33 -3.80
CA ALA A 185 13.51 -14.00 -4.12
C ALA A 185 14.51 -15.02 -3.55
N GLY A 186 14.21 -15.61 -2.39
CA GLY A 186 14.96 -16.71 -1.79
C GLY A 186 14.94 -17.97 -2.66
N ASP A 187 13.74 -18.46 -3.00
CA ASP A 187 13.55 -19.63 -3.89
C ASP A 187 14.27 -19.42 -5.23
N ARG A 188 14.27 -18.18 -5.71
CA ARG A 188 14.96 -17.78 -6.94
C ARG A 188 16.47 -17.93 -6.82
N LEU A 189 17.06 -17.47 -5.72
CA LEU A 189 18.49 -17.61 -5.46
C LEU A 189 18.88 -19.08 -5.36
N GLU A 190 18.10 -19.91 -4.66
CA GLU A 190 18.37 -21.35 -4.55
C GLU A 190 18.40 -22.02 -5.93
N LYS A 191 17.42 -21.69 -6.79
CA LYS A 191 17.39 -22.21 -8.16
C LYS A 191 18.61 -21.75 -8.98
N ILE A 192 18.95 -20.46 -8.94
CA ILE A 192 20.11 -19.94 -9.67
C ILE A 192 21.40 -20.59 -9.16
N GLN A 193 21.56 -20.76 -7.85
CA GLN A 193 22.72 -21.43 -7.27
C GLN A 193 22.84 -22.88 -7.76
N SER A 194 21.72 -23.63 -7.78
CA SER A 194 21.69 -24.99 -8.30
C SER A 194 22.06 -25.06 -9.79
N ASP A 195 21.56 -24.12 -10.58
CA ASP A 195 21.86 -24.02 -12.01
C ASP A 195 23.37 -23.71 -12.23
N LEU A 196 23.92 -22.72 -11.51
CA LEU A 196 25.35 -22.38 -11.59
C LEU A 196 26.25 -23.55 -11.19
N THR A 197 25.94 -24.25 -10.09
CA THR A 197 26.71 -25.43 -9.67
C THR A 197 26.65 -26.56 -10.69
N SER A 198 25.53 -26.70 -11.40
CA SER A 198 25.39 -27.69 -12.48
C SER A 198 26.21 -27.30 -13.71
N LEU A 199 26.30 -26.01 -14.06
CA LEU A 199 27.15 -25.52 -15.16
C LEU A 199 28.64 -25.73 -14.87
N GLU A 200 29.09 -25.42 -13.65
CA GLU A 200 30.47 -25.64 -13.22
C GLU A 200 30.88 -27.11 -13.29
N LYS A 201 29.97 -28.04 -12.95
CA LYS A 201 30.20 -29.49 -13.09
C LYS A 201 30.36 -29.96 -14.55
N ASN A 202 29.93 -29.15 -15.51
CA ASN A 202 30.07 -29.42 -16.94
C ASN A 202 31.15 -28.54 -17.58
N ASP A 203 32.08 -27.98 -16.78
CA ASP A 203 33.19 -27.13 -17.22
C ASP A 203 32.77 -25.87 -18.00
N ILE A 204 31.56 -25.35 -17.75
CA ILE A 204 31.07 -24.09 -18.33
C ILE A 204 31.51 -22.93 -17.42
N ASP A 205 32.09 -21.88 -18.02
CA ASP A 205 32.48 -20.67 -17.29
C ASP A 205 31.24 -19.91 -16.76
N THR A 206 31.23 -19.68 -15.45
CA THR A 206 30.16 -18.99 -14.74
C THR A 206 30.65 -17.77 -13.94
N ALA A 207 31.89 -17.33 -14.12
CA ALA A 207 32.51 -16.31 -13.28
C ALA A 207 31.68 -15.01 -13.20
N GLU A 208 31.18 -14.53 -14.33
CA GLU A 208 30.36 -13.32 -14.39
C GLU A 208 28.99 -13.51 -13.70
N PHE A 209 28.34 -14.67 -13.92
CA PHE A 209 27.07 -14.99 -13.28
C PHE A 209 27.22 -15.17 -11.77
N ARG A 210 28.35 -15.70 -11.30
CA ARG A 210 28.68 -15.81 -9.87
C ARG A 210 28.74 -14.44 -9.20
N VAL A 211 29.35 -13.44 -9.84
CA VAL A 211 29.39 -12.06 -9.31
C VAL A 211 27.98 -11.46 -9.23
N LEU A 212 27.18 -11.59 -10.29
CA LEU A 212 25.79 -11.11 -10.28
C LEU A 212 24.94 -11.82 -9.22
N PHE A 213 25.11 -13.13 -9.07
CA PHE A 213 24.44 -13.94 -8.07
C PHE A 213 24.80 -13.49 -6.64
N GLN A 214 26.08 -13.29 -6.33
CA GLN A 214 26.52 -12.84 -5.02
C GLN A 214 25.95 -11.45 -4.67
N ASN A 215 25.94 -10.53 -5.64
CA ASN A 215 25.34 -9.21 -5.45
C ASN A 215 23.83 -9.30 -5.22
N ALA A 216 23.13 -10.17 -5.96
CA ALA A 216 21.71 -10.39 -5.76
C ALA A 216 21.40 -11.02 -4.39
N ALA A 217 22.22 -11.98 -3.96
CA ALA A 217 22.12 -12.60 -2.64
C ALA A 217 22.32 -11.58 -1.52
N ALA A 218 23.31 -10.69 -1.63
CA ALA A 218 23.54 -9.61 -0.67
C ALA A 218 22.33 -8.66 -0.58
N HIS A 219 21.69 -8.34 -1.70
CA HIS A 219 20.48 -7.53 -1.73
C HIS A 219 19.27 -8.24 -1.08
N VAL A 220 19.06 -9.53 -1.33
CA VAL A 220 18.00 -10.30 -0.63
C VAL A 220 18.28 -10.38 0.86
N GLN A 221 19.54 -10.61 1.27
CA GLN A 221 19.94 -10.61 2.68
C GLN A 221 19.69 -9.26 3.36
N GLY A 222 20.07 -8.16 2.72
CA GLY A 222 19.78 -6.80 3.21
C GLY A 222 18.27 -6.56 3.33
N GLY A 223 17.49 -7.03 2.35
CA GLY A 223 16.04 -6.95 2.40
C GLY A 223 15.43 -7.72 3.57
N ASN A 224 15.92 -8.94 3.83
CA ASN A 224 15.53 -9.73 4.99
C ASN A 224 15.89 -9.04 6.31
N ALA A 225 17.06 -8.42 6.41
CA ALA A 225 17.49 -7.72 7.62
C ALA A 225 16.53 -6.56 7.96
N SER A 226 16.19 -5.70 6.98
CA SER A 226 15.23 -4.62 7.19
C SER A 226 13.84 -5.15 7.54
N LEU A 227 13.36 -6.21 6.88
CA LEU A 227 12.04 -6.77 7.17
C LEU A 227 11.98 -7.39 8.58
N ASN A 228 13.03 -8.08 9.01
CA ASN A 228 13.10 -8.63 10.38
C ASN A 228 13.02 -7.52 11.44
N GLN A 229 13.68 -6.38 11.21
CA GLN A 229 13.56 -5.22 12.11
C GLN A 229 12.13 -4.66 12.11
N ALA A 230 11.47 -4.57 10.95
CA ALA A 230 10.07 -4.16 10.86
C ALA A 230 9.17 -5.13 11.65
N GLN A 231 9.41 -6.44 11.56
CA GLN A 231 8.64 -7.46 12.29
C GLN A 231 8.74 -7.26 13.82
N LEU A 232 9.95 -6.96 14.33
CA LEU A 232 10.16 -6.70 15.76
C LEU A 232 9.38 -5.47 16.24
N ILE A 233 9.28 -4.44 15.40
CA ILE A 233 8.49 -3.24 15.69
C ILE A 233 7.00 -3.58 15.66
N LEU A 234 6.53 -4.28 14.62
CA LEU A 234 5.13 -4.67 14.49
C LEU A 234 4.67 -5.54 15.67
N LYS A 235 5.48 -6.51 16.12
CA LYS A 235 5.20 -7.32 17.31
C LYS A 235 5.00 -6.49 18.60
N ARG A 236 5.53 -5.27 18.67
CA ARG A 236 5.35 -4.34 19.81
C ARG A 236 4.13 -3.42 19.64
N ILE A 237 3.82 -3.02 18.41
CA ILE A 237 2.68 -2.13 18.09
C ILE A 237 1.36 -2.89 18.18
N ILE A 238 1.32 -4.12 17.69
CA ILE A 238 0.09 -4.89 17.53
C ILE A 238 -0.65 -5.17 18.86
N PRO A 239 0.03 -5.46 20.00
CA PRO A 239 -0.64 -5.75 21.28
C PRO A 239 -0.99 -4.53 22.14
N ALA A 240 -0.46 -3.34 21.84
CA ALA A 240 -0.60 -2.16 22.70
C ALA A 240 -1.58 -1.12 22.09
N TYR A 241 -2.27 -0.38 22.94
CA TYR A 241 -3.18 0.72 22.55
C TYR A 241 -2.61 2.04 23.13
N ASP A 242 -1.45 2.49 22.66
CA ASP A 242 -0.89 3.81 23.08
C ASP A 242 -0.69 4.74 21.88
N GLU A 243 -1.73 5.51 21.55
CA GLU A 243 -1.90 6.25 20.29
C GLU A 243 -0.70 7.14 19.87
N ALA A 244 0.03 7.76 20.80
CA ALA A 244 1.09 8.72 20.47
C ALA A 244 2.44 8.06 20.12
N ARG A 245 2.83 6.99 20.81
CA ARG A 245 4.05 6.22 20.50
C ARG A 245 3.89 5.36 19.25
N HIS A 246 2.66 5.02 18.90
CA HIS A 246 2.37 4.07 17.82
C HIS A 246 2.61 4.67 16.43
N LEU A 247 2.30 5.94 16.19
CA LEU A 247 2.49 6.55 14.86
C LEU A 247 3.95 6.60 14.41
N GLU A 248 4.87 6.96 15.31
CA GLU A 248 6.30 6.98 15.00
C GLU A 248 6.80 5.57 14.68
N GLN A 249 6.44 4.60 15.52
CA GLN A 249 6.82 3.20 15.32
C GLN A 249 6.23 2.62 14.03
N ILE A 250 4.97 2.96 13.68
CA ILE A 250 4.36 2.59 12.40
C ILE A 250 5.15 3.18 11.24
N ASN A 251 5.52 4.47 11.30
CA ASN A 251 6.32 5.10 10.24
C ASN A 251 7.69 4.43 10.10
N THR A 252 8.35 4.10 11.21
CA THR A 252 9.63 3.36 11.18
C THR A 252 9.46 1.97 10.56
N ALA A 253 8.41 1.23 10.92
CA ALA A 253 8.13 -0.07 10.32
C ALA A 253 7.88 0.05 8.81
N GLN A 254 7.10 1.06 8.37
CA GLN A 254 6.87 1.32 6.95
C GLN A 254 8.16 1.65 6.19
N GLN A 255 9.04 2.46 6.79
CA GLN A 255 10.34 2.80 6.21
C GLN A 255 11.21 1.55 6.03
N LEU A 256 11.29 0.68 7.05
CA LEU A 256 12.04 -0.57 6.98
C LEU A 256 11.45 -1.56 5.95
N ILE A 257 10.13 -1.63 5.83
CA ILE A 257 9.46 -2.42 4.78
C ILE A 257 9.82 -1.85 3.40
N HIS A 258 9.86 -0.52 3.25
CA HIS A 258 10.24 0.13 2.01
C HIS A 258 11.71 -0.14 1.64
N GLU A 259 12.62 -0.05 2.60
CA GLU A 259 14.04 -0.40 2.41
C GLU A 259 14.20 -1.86 1.98
N SER A 260 13.44 -2.76 2.61
CA SER A 260 13.39 -4.16 2.22
C SER A 260 12.97 -4.32 0.76
N TYR A 261 11.88 -3.65 0.37
CA TYR A 261 11.38 -3.64 -1.00
C TYR A 261 12.41 -3.11 -2.00
N VAL A 262 13.07 -1.99 -1.69
CA VAL A 262 14.10 -1.39 -2.56
C VAL A 262 15.26 -2.35 -2.76
N SER A 263 15.70 -3.02 -1.69
CA SER A 263 16.79 -4.00 -1.76
C SER A 263 16.39 -5.22 -2.60
N VAL A 264 15.21 -5.79 -2.36
CA VAL A 264 14.70 -6.92 -3.16
C VAL A 264 14.56 -6.52 -4.63
N ARG A 265 14.04 -5.33 -4.93
CA ARG A 265 13.97 -4.81 -6.30
C ARG A 265 15.33 -4.76 -6.98
N ALA A 266 16.39 -4.42 -6.26
CA ALA A 266 17.76 -4.45 -6.79
C ALA A 266 18.22 -5.88 -7.10
N ALA A 267 17.91 -6.86 -6.24
CA ALA A 267 18.16 -8.28 -6.54
C ALA A 267 17.45 -8.74 -7.82
N TYR A 268 16.17 -8.38 -7.98
CA TYR A 268 15.40 -8.70 -9.19
C TYR A 268 15.99 -8.11 -10.47
N LYS A 269 16.54 -6.89 -10.42
CA LYS A 269 17.27 -6.33 -11.58
C LYS A 269 18.45 -7.21 -11.96
N LEU A 270 19.20 -7.72 -10.99
CA LEU A 270 20.32 -8.62 -11.24
C LEU A 270 19.85 -9.98 -11.78
N PHE A 271 18.72 -10.51 -11.30
CA PHE A 271 18.09 -11.70 -11.91
C PHE A 271 17.77 -11.50 -13.38
N ILE A 272 17.21 -10.33 -13.75
CA ILE A 272 16.90 -9.99 -15.14
C ILE A 272 18.19 -9.86 -15.97
N THR A 273 19.23 -9.21 -15.44
CA THR A 273 20.53 -9.11 -16.13
C THR A 273 21.12 -10.49 -16.39
N MET A 274 21.05 -11.41 -15.43
CA MET A 274 21.47 -12.81 -15.62
C MET A 274 20.64 -13.50 -16.71
N ALA A 275 19.33 -13.27 -16.75
CA ALA A 275 18.45 -13.78 -17.81
C ALA A 275 18.89 -13.35 -19.21
N GLN A 276 19.13 -12.04 -19.36
CA GLN A 276 19.44 -11.41 -20.64
C GLN A 276 20.78 -11.93 -21.17
N ARG A 277 21.79 -12.01 -20.30
CA ARG A 277 23.11 -12.53 -20.64
C ARG A 277 23.09 -14.01 -20.99
N ALA A 278 22.28 -14.80 -20.27
CA ALA A 278 22.12 -16.20 -20.61
C ALA A 278 21.38 -16.39 -21.94
N GLY A 279 20.38 -15.55 -22.24
CA GLY A 279 19.51 -15.65 -23.41
C GLY A 279 20.12 -15.26 -24.76
N GLY A 280 21.31 -14.65 -24.79
CA GLY A 280 21.98 -14.25 -26.03
C GLY A 280 21.15 -13.27 -26.87
N VAL A 281 20.91 -12.07 -26.34
CA VAL A 281 20.60 -10.86 -27.14
C VAL A 281 21.59 -9.77 -26.78
#